data_AF-A0A379VQS4-F1
#
_entry.id   AF-A0A379VQS4-F1
#
_cell.length_a   1.000
_cell.length_b   1.000
_cell.length_c   1.000
_cell.angle_alpha   90.00
_cell.angle_beta   90.00
_cell.angle_gamma   90.00
#
_symmetry.space_group_name_H-M   'P 1'
#
loop_
_entity.id
_entity.type
_entity.pdbx_description
1 polymer ?
#
loop_
_entity_poly.entity_id
_entity_poly.type
_entity_poly.pdbx_seq_one_letter_code
_entity_poly.pdbx_strand_id
1 'polypeptide(L)'
;MNQLAERNAEHVTTIAALESRCAALSAKLSMINDLMEATEQANKLAQDATEKLVQERNTLAAENAGLKHAMAVTLEHVSVTDAGQAGVAAMIINDALHHGETPATDAFLAEVRAQGVEMFADKYRAQLTALPTTSENIFDAAHVSLRYQIFDADEFAAQLRKGVQS
;
A
#
# COMPACT_ATOMS: atom_id res chain seq x y z
N MET A 1 12.49 -73.32 -3.59
CA MET A 1 11.85 -72.43 -2.58
C MET A 1 12.48 -71.04 -2.50
N ASN A 2 13.68 -70.80 -3.07
CA ASN A 2 14.44 -69.55 -2.88
C ASN A 2 14.02 -68.37 -3.80
N GLN A 3 13.73 -68.62 -5.08
CA GLN A 3 13.43 -67.56 -6.07
C GLN A 3 12.17 -66.75 -5.77
N LEU A 4 11.15 -67.37 -5.16
CA LEU A 4 9.92 -66.67 -4.80
C LEU A 4 10.15 -65.68 -3.64
N ALA A 5 10.99 -66.06 -2.67
CA ALA A 5 11.35 -65.20 -1.55
C ALA A 5 12.19 -64.00 -2.00
N GLU A 6 13.14 -64.23 -2.91
CA GLU A 6 13.97 -63.18 -3.52
C GLU A 6 13.11 -62.17 -4.29
N ARG A 7 12.21 -62.64 -5.16
CA ARG A 7 11.30 -61.75 -5.91
C ARG A 7 10.34 -60.97 -5.00
N ASN A 8 9.88 -61.58 -3.91
CA ASN A 8 9.05 -60.89 -2.93
C ASN A 8 9.83 -59.78 -2.20
N ALA A 9 11.11 -60.01 -1.88
CA ALA A 9 11.95 -58.99 -1.28
C ALA A 9 12.16 -57.79 -2.22
N GLU A 10 12.40 -58.05 -3.52
CA GLU A 10 12.49 -57.00 -4.56
C GLU A 10 11.19 -56.21 -4.72
N HIS A 11 10.03 -56.88 -4.66
CA HIS A 11 8.75 -56.20 -4.72
C HIS A 11 8.55 -55.29 -3.50
N VAL A 12 8.90 -55.75 -2.30
CA VAL A 12 8.79 -54.95 -1.06
C VAL A 12 9.67 -53.70 -1.12
N THR A 13 10.91 -53.81 -1.59
CA THR A 13 11.80 -52.65 -1.72
C THR A 13 11.29 -51.66 -2.77
N THR A 14 10.76 -52.18 -3.88
CA THR A 14 10.16 -51.35 -4.94
C THR A 14 8.92 -50.60 -4.43
N ILE A 15 8.04 -51.29 -3.69
CA ILE A 15 6.85 -50.67 -3.09
C ILE A 15 7.25 -49.55 -2.13
N ALA A 16 8.20 -49.80 -1.21
CA ALA A 16 8.68 -48.78 -0.28
C ALA A 16 9.27 -47.55 -0.99
N ALA A 17 10.02 -47.75 -2.07
CA ALA A 17 10.56 -46.66 -2.88
C ALA A 17 9.46 -45.86 -3.60
N LEU A 18 8.42 -46.53 -4.10
CA LEU A 18 7.26 -45.89 -4.72
C LEU A 18 6.44 -45.11 -3.70
N GLU A 19 6.20 -45.66 -2.51
CA GLU A 19 5.50 -44.97 -1.41
C GLU A 19 6.23 -43.67 -1.01
N SER A 20 7.56 -43.73 -0.86
CA SER A 20 8.38 -42.55 -0.58
C SER A 20 8.28 -41.51 -1.70
N ARG A 21 8.31 -41.93 -2.97
CA ARG A 21 8.11 -41.03 -4.12
C ARG A 21 6.71 -40.41 -4.14
N CYS A 22 5.67 -41.19 -3.82
CA CYS A 22 4.30 -40.69 -3.74
C CYS A 22 4.16 -39.65 -2.64
N ALA A 23 4.71 -39.90 -1.44
CA ALA A 23 4.72 -38.92 -0.35
C ALA A 23 5.43 -37.62 -0.75
N ALA A 24 6.60 -37.72 -1.39
CA ALA A 24 7.33 -36.56 -1.89
C ALA A 24 6.56 -35.79 -2.98
N LEU A 25 5.85 -36.49 -3.88
CA LEU A 25 5.04 -35.86 -4.91
C LEU A 25 3.82 -35.14 -4.30
N SER A 26 3.13 -35.78 -3.35
CA SER A 26 2.01 -35.17 -2.63
C SER A 26 2.44 -33.91 -1.87
N ALA A 27 3.59 -33.94 -1.20
CA ALA A 27 4.14 -32.75 -0.55
C ALA A 27 4.45 -31.63 -1.55
N LYS A 28 5.07 -31.95 -2.70
CA LYS A 28 5.33 -30.97 -3.77
C LYS A 28 4.04 -30.38 -4.35
N LEU A 29 3.01 -31.19 -4.55
CA LEU A 29 1.71 -30.70 -5.04
C LEU A 29 1.07 -29.74 -4.04
N SER A 30 1.13 -30.05 -2.74
CA SER A 30 0.66 -29.13 -1.68
C SER A 30 1.40 -27.79 -1.76
N MET A 31 2.73 -27.81 -1.84
CA MET A 31 3.53 -26.58 -1.94
C MET A 31 3.22 -25.78 -3.20
N ILE A 32 2.96 -26.45 -4.33
CA ILE A 32 2.57 -25.77 -5.59
C ILE A 32 1.23 -25.06 -5.43
N ASN A 33 0.26 -25.68 -4.75
CA ASN A 33 -1.02 -25.04 -4.48
C ASN A 33 -0.85 -23.80 -3.60
N ASP A 34 -0.08 -23.90 -2.51
CA ASP A 34 0.18 -22.77 -1.61
C ASP A 34 0.88 -21.61 -2.36
N LEU A 35 1.85 -21.93 -3.22
CA LEU A 35 2.54 -20.94 -4.05
C LEU A 35 1.61 -20.29 -5.09
N MET A 36 0.69 -21.05 -5.66
CA MET A 36 -0.30 -20.53 -6.61
C MET A 36 -1.22 -19.52 -5.91
N GLU A 37 -1.71 -19.87 -4.73
CA GLU A 37 -2.57 -19.00 -3.92
C GLU A 37 -1.84 -17.71 -3.52
N ALA A 38 -0.59 -17.82 -3.06
CA ALA A 38 0.24 -16.65 -2.75
C ALA A 38 0.49 -15.76 -3.98
N THR A 39 0.70 -16.37 -5.16
CA THR A 39 0.91 -15.64 -6.41
C THR A 39 -0.35 -14.89 -6.85
N GLU A 40 -1.51 -15.53 -6.72
CA GLU A 40 -2.80 -14.90 -7.05
C GLU A 40 -3.10 -13.72 -6.11
N GLN A 41 -2.85 -13.89 -4.81
CA GLN A 41 -2.98 -12.81 -3.83
C GLN A 41 -2.04 -11.64 -4.12
N ALA A 42 -0.76 -11.92 -4.43
CA ALA A 42 0.21 -10.88 -4.77
C ALA A 42 -0.19 -10.12 -6.05
N ASN A 43 -0.70 -10.83 -7.06
CA ASN A 43 -1.18 -10.22 -8.29
C ASN A 43 -2.39 -9.30 -8.04
N LYS A 44 -3.33 -9.74 -7.21
CA LYS A 44 -4.48 -8.92 -6.81
C LYS A 44 -4.05 -7.64 -6.07
N LEU A 45 -3.16 -7.75 -5.09
CA LEU A 45 -2.63 -6.60 -4.37
C LEU A 45 -1.92 -5.61 -5.30
N ALA A 46 -1.15 -6.11 -6.27
CA ALA A 46 -0.47 -5.27 -7.25
C ALA A 46 -1.46 -4.56 -8.18
N GLN A 47 -2.53 -5.24 -8.58
CA GLN A 47 -3.61 -4.65 -9.37
C GLN A 47 -4.32 -3.54 -8.58
N ASP A 48 -4.76 -3.81 -7.35
CA ASP A 48 -5.45 -2.85 -6.49
C ASP A 48 -4.58 -1.59 -6.25
N ALA A 49 -3.29 -1.76 -6.00
CA ALA A 49 -2.34 -0.65 -5.84
C ALA A 49 -2.18 0.18 -7.13
N THR A 50 -2.13 -0.49 -8.28
CA THR A 50 -2.03 0.18 -9.59
C THR A 50 -3.28 0.99 -9.89
N GLU A 51 -4.47 0.43 -9.62
CA GLU A 51 -5.75 1.11 -9.81
C GLU A 51 -5.86 2.35 -8.93
N LYS A 52 -5.46 2.28 -7.65
CA LYS A 52 -5.42 3.43 -6.74
C LYS A 52 -4.52 4.55 -7.27
N LEU A 53 -3.29 4.21 -7.69
CA LEU A 53 -2.35 5.19 -8.24
C LEU A 53 -2.88 5.83 -9.53
N VAL A 54 -3.49 5.06 -10.43
CA VAL A 54 -4.11 5.58 -11.65
C VAL A 54 -5.24 6.55 -11.31
N GLN A 55 -6.07 6.22 -10.33
CA GLN A 55 -7.15 7.09 -9.89
C GLN A 55 -6.63 8.42 -9.32
N GLU A 56 -5.66 8.39 -8.41
CA GLU A 56 -5.01 9.60 -7.85
C GLU A 56 -4.34 10.45 -8.94
N ARG A 57 -3.67 9.80 -9.90
CA ARG A 57 -3.05 10.52 -11.03
C ARG A 57 -4.08 11.21 -11.90
N ASN A 58 -5.22 10.58 -12.15
CA ASN A 58 -6.28 11.15 -12.96
C ASN A 58 -6.97 12.32 -12.27
N THR A 59 -7.23 12.24 -10.96
CA THR A 59 -7.83 13.35 -10.19
C THR A 59 -6.89 14.55 -10.13
N LEU A 60 -5.60 14.35 -9.85
CA LEU A 60 -4.59 15.41 -9.89
C LEU A 60 -4.42 16.01 -11.29
N ALA A 61 -4.46 15.18 -12.34
CA ALA A 61 -4.37 15.68 -13.72
C ALA A 61 -5.58 16.53 -14.11
N ALA A 62 -6.78 16.13 -13.70
CA ALA A 62 -8.02 16.88 -13.94
C ALA A 62 -8.01 18.23 -13.20
N GLU A 63 -7.62 18.24 -11.92
CA GLU A 63 -7.44 19.49 -11.15
C GLU A 63 -6.42 20.42 -11.82
N ASN A 64 -5.26 19.89 -12.21
CA ASN A 64 -4.23 20.65 -12.91
C ASN A 64 -4.71 21.20 -14.26
N ALA A 65 -5.52 20.45 -15.01
CA ALA A 65 -6.12 20.91 -16.26
C ALA A 65 -7.12 22.06 -16.01
N GLY A 66 -7.94 21.94 -14.96
CA GLY A 66 -8.87 22.99 -14.52
C GLY A 66 -8.15 24.28 -14.12
N LEU A 67 -7.08 24.17 -13.32
CA LEU A 67 -6.25 25.32 -12.93
C LEU A 67 -5.61 26.00 -14.16
N LYS A 68 -5.01 25.22 -15.07
CA LYS A 68 -4.44 25.75 -16.31
C LYS A 68 -5.48 26.44 -17.19
N HIS A 69 -6.69 25.87 -17.27
CA HIS A 69 -7.78 26.46 -18.04
C HIS A 69 -8.26 27.78 -17.41
N ALA A 70 -8.46 27.82 -16.09
CA ALA A 70 -8.82 29.05 -15.38
C ALA A 70 -7.77 30.16 -15.62
N MET A 71 -6.48 29.81 -15.57
CA MET A 71 -5.40 30.75 -15.90
C MET A 71 -5.49 31.24 -17.36
N ALA A 72 -5.71 30.35 -18.33
CA ALA A 72 -5.81 30.73 -19.74
C ALA A 72 -6.99 31.66 -20.02
N VAL A 73 -8.18 31.32 -19.51
CA VAL A 73 -9.40 32.15 -19.64
C VAL A 73 -9.18 33.55 -19.07
N THR A 74 -8.52 33.65 -17.93
CA THR A 74 -8.27 34.96 -17.31
C THR A 74 -7.30 35.82 -18.14
N LEU A 75 -6.34 35.21 -18.82
CA LEU A 75 -5.42 35.92 -19.72
C LEU A 75 -6.08 36.33 -21.05
N GLU A 76 -7.05 35.57 -21.57
CA GLU A 76 -7.75 35.90 -22.81
C GLU A 76 -8.75 37.07 -22.68
N HIS A 77 -9.38 37.24 -21.51
CA HIS A 77 -10.39 38.29 -21.30
C HIS A 77 -9.79 39.65 -20.90
N VAL A 78 -8.48 39.72 -20.70
CA VAL A 78 -7.79 40.98 -20.40
C VAL A 78 -7.07 41.43 -21.66
N SER A 79 -7.70 42.33 -22.40
CA SER A 79 -7.00 43.12 -23.42
C SER A 79 -6.05 44.08 -22.71
N VAL A 80 -4.82 43.64 -22.41
CA VAL A 80 -3.82 44.44 -21.69
C VAL A 80 -3.24 45.52 -22.62
N THR A 81 -4.04 46.53 -22.93
CA THR A 81 -3.62 47.64 -23.82
C THR A 81 -3.06 48.82 -23.04
N ASP A 82 -3.34 48.92 -21.74
CA ASP A 82 -2.73 49.88 -20.81
C ASP A 82 -2.22 49.21 -19.51
N ALA A 83 -1.33 49.91 -18.80
CA ALA A 83 -0.71 49.42 -17.56
C ALA A 83 -1.70 49.29 -16.37
N GLY A 84 -2.82 50.01 -16.38
CA GLY A 84 -3.86 49.93 -15.35
C GLY A 84 -4.68 48.64 -15.47
N GLN A 85 -5.06 48.26 -16.69
CA GLN A 85 -5.75 46.99 -16.99
C GLN A 85 -4.86 45.78 -16.70
N ALA A 86 -3.55 45.89 -16.91
CA ALA A 86 -2.57 44.89 -16.48
C ALA A 86 -2.61 44.64 -14.97
N GLY A 87 -2.71 45.71 -14.18
CA GLY A 87 -2.81 45.64 -12.72
C GLY A 87 -4.12 44.97 -12.26
N VAL A 88 -5.25 45.29 -12.89
CA VAL A 88 -6.55 44.68 -12.58
C VAL A 88 -6.57 43.20 -12.91
N ALA A 89 -6.00 42.81 -14.06
CA ALA A 89 -5.85 41.42 -14.45
C ALA A 89 -4.96 40.63 -13.50
N ALA A 90 -3.81 41.19 -13.13
CA ALA A 90 -2.92 40.59 -12.15
C ALA A 90 -3.63 40.40 -10.80
N MET A 91 -4.46 41.36 -10.39
CA MET A 91 -5.24 41.27 -9.16
C MET A 91 -6.28 40.15 -9.22
N ILE A 92 -7.05 40.04 -10.32
CA ILE A 92 -8.05 38.98 -10.52
C ILE A 92 -7.38 37.59 -10.58
N ILE A 93 -6.25 37.46 -11.29
CA ILE A 93 -5.48 36.21 -11.36
C ILE A 93 -4.96 35.83 -9.98
N ASN A 94 -4.39 36.79 -9.25
CA ASN A 94 -3.88 36.54 -7.92
C ASN A 94 -4.99 36.13 -6.95
N ASP A 95 -6.16 36.75 -7.06
CA ASP A 95 -7.35 36.43 -6.25
C ASP A 95 -7.89 35.03 -6.57
N ALA A 96 -8.04 34.70 -7.86
CA ALA A 96 -8.49 33.39 -8.32
C ALA A 96 -7.51 32.25 -7.96
N LEU A 97 -6.20 32.53 -7.96
CA LEU A 97 -5.18 31.57 -7.53
C LEU A 97 -5.14 31.41 -6.01
N HIS A 98 -5.38 32.47 -5.23
CA HIS A 98 -5.38 32.39 -3.76
C HIS A 98 -6.65 31.77 -3.18
N HIS A 99 -7.78 31.90 -3.87
CA HIS A 99 -9.06 31.32 -3.44
C HIS A 99 -9.40 30.00 -4.15
N GLY A 100 -8.54 29.53 -5.07
CA GLY A 100 -8.70 28.23 -5.72
C GLY A 100 -8.34 27.11 -4.76
N GLU A 101 -9.34 26.40 -4.24
CA GLU A 101 -9.11 25.15 -3.51
C GLU A 101 -8.49 24.10 -4.44
N THR A 102 -7.65 23.22 -3.87
CA THR A 102 -7.05 22.08 -4.58
C THR A 102 -7.33 20.76 -3.86
N PRO A 103 -8.61 20.31 -3.81
CA PRO A 103 -9.00 19.16 -3.00
C PRO A 103 -8.28 17.86 -3.37
N ALA A 104 -7.95 17.64 -4.64
CA ALA A 104 -7.22 16.44 -5.07
C ALA A 104 -5.77 16.49 -4.60
N THR A 105 -5.12 17.67 -4.68
CA THR A 105 -3.79 17.89 -4.12
C THR A 105 -3.79 17.76 -2.60
N ASP A 106 -4.78 18.31 -1.91
CA ASP A 106 -4.89 18.23 -0.46
C ASP A 106 -5.08 16.79 0.03
N ALA A 107 -5.95 16.02 -0.64
CA ALA A 107 -6.14 14.60 -0.37
C ALA A 107 -4.87 13.79 -0.63
N PHE A 108 -4.16 14.06 -1.73
CA PHE A 108 -2.88 13.42 -2.03
C PHE A 108 -1.83 13.72 -0.96
N LEU A 109 -1.70 14.98 -0.53
CA LEU A 109 -0.76 15.35 0.54
C LEU A 109 -1.14 14.75 1.89
N ALA A 110 -2.44 14.63 2.19
CA ALA A 110 -2.93 13.95 3.38
C ALA A 110 -2.54 12.46 3.39
N GLU A 111 -2.70 11.77 2.26
CA GLU A 111 -2.27 10.38 2.09
C GLU A 111 -0.75 10.23 2.23
N VAL A 112 0.05 11.09 1.60
CA VAL A 112 1.52 11.05 1.74
C VAL A 112 1.97 11.27 3.18
N ARG A 113 1.32 12.19 3.91
CA ARG A 113 1.58 12.39 5.34
C ARG A 113 1.19 11.15 6.16
N ALA A 114 0.04 10.54 5.87
CA ALA A 114 -0.40 9.32 6.54
C ALA A 114 0.59 8.17 6.33
N GLN A 115 1.08 7.97 5.10
CA GLN A 115 2.10 6.97 4.77
C GLN A 115 3.40 7.21 5.57
N GLY A 116 3.83 8.46 5.72
CA GLY A 116 4.99 8.80 6.55
C GLY A 116 4.82 8.39 8.02
N VAL A 117 3.60 8.49 8.56
CA VAL A 117 3.27 8.04 9.92
C VAL A 117 3.22 6.52 10.00
N GLU A 118 2.69 5.83 8.98
CA GLU A 118 2.65 4.37 8.93
C GLU A 118 4.05 3.77 8.87
N MET A 119 4.99 4.38 8.12
CA MET A 119 6.40 3.98 8.13
C MET A 119 7.02 4.08 9.54
N PHE A 120 6.57 5.03 10.35
CA PHE A 120 7.00 5.16 11.73
C PHE A 120 6.37 4.07 12.63
N ALA A 121 5.09 3.73 12.41
CA ALA A 121 4.44 2.60 13.06
C ALA A 121 5.14 1.27 12.73
N ASP A 122 5.53 1.06 11.47
CA ASP A 122 6.26 -0.14 11.03
C ASP A 122 7.61 -0.30 11.72
N LYS A 123 8.31 0.81 11.98
CA LYS A 123 9.53 0.79 12.79
C LYS A 123 9.27 0.25 14.20
N TYR A 124 8.14 0.59 14.82
CA TYR A 124 7.76 0.05 16.13
C TYR A 124 7.29 -1.40 16.05
N ARG A 125 6.56 -1.79 15.00
CA ARG A 125 6.20 -3.19 14.74
C ARG A 125 7.43 -4.08 14.62
N ALA A 126 8.45 -3.61 13.91
CA ALA A 126 9.73 -4.31 13.80
C ALA A 126 10.42 -4.46 15.16
N GLN A 127 10.43 -3.40 15.99
CA GLN A 127 10.94 -3.48 17.36
C GLN A 127 10.15 -4.48 18.22
N LEU A 128 8.82 -4.42 18.16
CA LEU A 128 7.94 -5.33 18.91
C LEU A 128 8.17 -6.79 18.51
N THR A 129 8.35 -7.06 17.22
CA THR A 129 8.63 -8.41 16.69
C THR A 129 10.00 -8.93 17.12
N ALA A 130 10.98 -8.03 17.31
CA ALA A 130 12.32 -8.38 17.77
C ALA A 130 12.40 -8.62 19.29
N LEU A 131 11.39 -8.21 20.07
CA LEU A 131 11.36 -8.47 21.50
C LEU A 131 11.05 -9.96 21.77
N PRO A 132 11.73 -10.59 22.74
CA PRO A 132 11.33 -11.92 23.20
C PRO A 132 9.90 -11.86 23.73
N THR A 133 8.96 -12.57 23.12
CA THR A 133 7.57 -12.62 23.58
C THR A 133 7.26 -14.00 24.15
N THR A 134 6.90 -14.03 25.43
CA THR A 134 6.41 -15.19 26.18
C THR A 134 5.10 -14.80 26.88
N SER A 135 4.35 -15.79 27.38
CA SER A 135 3.15 -15.54 28.17
C SER A 135 3.41 -14.69 29.43
N GLU A 136 4.66 -14.67 29.91
CA GLU A 136 5.06 -13.95 31.12
C GLU A 136 5.39 -12.48 30.86
N ASN A 137 5.87 -12.13 29.66
CA ASN A 137 6.37 -10.78 29.36
C ASN A 137 5.56 -10.02 28.30
N ILE A 138 4.56 -10.64 27.68
CA ILE A 138 3.71 -10.00 26.66
C ILE A 138 2.96 -8.74 27.17
N PHE A 139 2.81 -8.60 28.49
CA PHE A 139 2.21 -7.45 29.17
C PHE A 139 3.22 -6.55 29.89
N ASP A 140 4.52 -6.75 29.68
CA ASP A 140 5.53 -5.87 30.26
C ASP A 140 5.43 -4.45 29.67
N ALA A 141 6.09 -3.51 30.35
CA ALA A 141 6.05 -2.10 29.97
C ALA A 141 6.54 -1.86 28.53
N ALA A 142 7.51 -2.65 28.04
CA ALA A 142 8.06 -2.50 26.71
C ALA A 142 7.06 -2.94 25.62
N HIS A 143 6.44 -4.11 25.77
CA HIS A 143 5.42 -4.63 24.85
C HIS A 143 4.19 -3.72 24.84
N VAL A 144 3.71 -3.31 26.01
CA VAL A 144 2.55 -2.42 26.12
C VAL A 144 2.84 -1.06 25.49
N SER A 145 4.01 -0.47 25.77
CA SER A 145 4.38 0.84 25.21
C SER A 145 4.50 0.80 23.69
N LEU A 146 5.11 -0.22 23.10
CA LEU A 146 5.22 -0.34 21.65
C LEU A 146 3.85 -0.55 20.99
N ARG A 147 2.99 -1.41 21.57
CA ARG A 147 1.62 -1.60 21.06
C ARG A 147 0.81 -0.31 21.09
N TYR A 148 0.95 0.47 22.15
CA TYR A 148 0.29 1.76 22.27
C TYR A 148 0.80 2.76 21.22
N GLN A 149 2.12 2.86 21.03
CA GLN A 149 2.70 3.74 20.01
C GLN A 149 2.30 3.36 18.58
N ILE A 150 2.22 2.06 18.28
CA ILE A 150 1.75 1.56 16.99
C ILE A 150 0.28 1.98 16.79
N PHE A 151 -0.56 1.76 17.81
CA PHE A 151 -1.97 2.12 17.76
C PHE A 151 -2.18 3.62 17.54
N ASP A 152 -1.51 4.47 18.32
CA ASP A 152 -1.61 5.94 18.17
C ASP A 152 -1.15 6.41 16.79
N ALA A 153 -0.06 5.81 16.26
CA ALA A 153 0.43 6.14 14.93
C ALA A 153 -0.56 5.73 13.84
N ASP A 154 -1.15 4.53 13.94
CA ASP A 154 -2.18 4.05 13.01
C ASP A 154 -3.44 4.95 13.05
N GLU A 155 -3.86 5.35 14.26
CA GLU A 155 -4.98 6.26 14.43
C GLU A 155 -4.69 7.64 13.82
N PHE A 156 -3.50 8.19 14.07
CA PHE A 156 -3.09 9.47 13.52
C PHE A 156 -2.99 9.44 11.99
N ALA A 157 -2.46 8.37 11.40
CA ALA A 157 -2.47 8.17 9.96
C ALA A 157 -3.90 8.13 9.38
N ALA A 158 -4.82 7.45 10.06
CA ALA A 158 -6.23 7.42 9.67
C ALA A 158 -6.91 8.80 9.80
N GLN A 159 -6.56 9.59 10.82
CA GLN A 159 -7.05 10.96 10.98
C GLN A 159 -6.55 11.87 9.85
N LEU A 160 -5.28 11.75 9.45
CA LEU A 160 -4.74 12.52 8.32
C LEU A 160 -5.54 12.29 7.04
N ARG A 161 -5.92 11.05 6.73
CA ARG A 161 -6.73 10.70 5.55
C ARG A 161 -8.15 11.26 5.56
N LYS A 162 -8.74 11.43 6.75
CA LYS A 162 -10.08 12.04 6.89
C LYS A 162 -10.06 13.55 6.68
N GLY A 163 -8.88 14.16 6.61
CA GLY A 163 -8.70 15.61 6.60
C GLY A 163 -8.93 16.22 7.98
N VAL A 164 -8.39 17.43 8.20
CA VAL A 164 -8.74 18.21 9.38
C VAL A 164 -10.18 18.69 9.18
N GLN A 165 -11.15 18.04 9.83
CA GLN A 165 -12.46 18.65 10.03
C GLN A 165 -12.28 19.79 11.05
N SER A 166 -11.85 20.96 10.57
CA SER A 166 -11.95 22.24 11.31
C SER A 166 -13.09 23.05 10.76
#